data_AF-A0A7W0J814-F1
#
_entry.id   AF-A0A7W0J814-F1
#
_cell.length_a   1.000
_cell.length_b   1.000
_cell.length_c   1.000
_cell.angle_alpha   90.00
_cell.angle_beta   90.00
_cell.angle_gamma   90.00
#
_symmetry.space_group_name_H-M   'P 1'
#
loop_
_entity.id
_entity.type
_entity.pdbx_description
1 polymer ?
#
loop_
_entity_poly.entity_id
_entity_poly.type
_entity_poly.pdbx_seq_one_letter_code
_entity_poly.pdbx_strand_id
1 'polypeptide(L)'
;MIERNDLLNLLEKQKTAAFNIKGAAGEINMIAINAAIESTHAAAGIRSMMEKVLDGMMTTVCRMITLLLDSSSFSLDQTKLDGFASSVGIDEIYITDAEGVTVGSNLAAAYGWRFPDDPKAQAFVFRKLIESKDGVVTQPIKSRDLDSQMFKFVGVSRTDEPGIVQIGYRAETINKYQVEIGAVFGILASEIKNLGGRVTNASKAMQDMTNELEKEIKNKS
;
A
#
# COMPACT_ATOMS: atom_id res chain seq x y z
N MET A 1 -30.60 -45.27 -37.88
CA MET A 1 -29.74 -44.36 -38.66
C MET A 1 -30.22 -42.96 -38.32
N ILE A 2 -29.37 -42.06 -37.82
CA ILE A 2 -29.81 -40.68 -37.52
C ILE A 2 -30.08 -40.00 -38.85
N GLU A 3 -31.25 -39.37 -39.01
CA GLU A 3 -31.58 -38.66 -40.24
C GLU A 3 -30.74 -37.37 -40.35
N ARG A 4 -30.39 -36.98 -41.57
CA ARG A 4 -29.58 -35.77 -41.84
C ARG A 4 -30.13 -34.53 -41.15
N ASN A 5 -31.46 -34.40 -41.11
CA ASN A 5 -32.15 -33.27 -40.49
C ASN A 5 -31.94 -33.22 -38.97
N ASP A 6 -31.88 -34.39 -38.31
CA ASP A 6 -31.58 -34.48 -36.87
C ASP A 6 -30.14 -34.08 -36.58
N LEU A 7 -29.20 -34.44 -37.47
CA LEU A 7 -27.79 -34.08 -37.37
C LEU A 7 -27.56 -32.57 -37.52
N LEU A 8 -28.26 -31.92 -38.45
CA LEU A 8 -28.24 -30.46 -38.61
C LEU A 8 -28.86 -29.75 -37.39
N ASN A 9 -29.96 -30.27 -36.85
CA ASN A 9 -30.56 -29.75 -35.62
C ASN A 9 -29.62 -29.85 -34.41
N LEU A 10 -28.86 -30.94 -34.30
CA LEU A 10 -27.84 -31.10 -33.24
C LEU A 10 -26.69 -30.11 -33.41
N LEU A 11 -26.24 -29.84 -34.64
CA LEU A 11 -25.21 -28.83 -34.90
C LEU A 11 -25.67 -27.41 -34.56
N GLU A 12 -26.91 -27.03 -34.88
CA GLU A 12 -27.45 -25.73 -34.48
C GLU A 12 -27.56 -25.57 -32.96
N LYS A 13 -27.96 -26.64 -32.26
CA LYS A 13 -27.92 -26.67 -30.78
C LYS A 13 -26.49 -26.50 -30.25
N GLN A 14 -25.51 -27.17 -30.86
CA GLN A 14 -24.10 -27.05 -30.47
C GLN A 14 -23.53 -25.65 -30.74
N LYS A 15 -23.89 -25.03 -31.87
CA LYS A 15 -23.50 -23.65 -32.22
C LYS A 15 -24.08 -22.64 -31.25
N THR A 16 -25.34 -22.81 -30.87
CA THR A 16 -26.01 -22.02 -29.83
C THR A 16 -25.32 -22.19 -28.48
N ALA A 17 -24.97 -23.42 -28.08
CA ALA A 17 -24.23 -23.68 -26.86
C ALA A 17 -22.84 -23.02 -26.87
N ALA A 18 -22.10 -23.12 -27.97
CA ALA A 18 -20.80 -22.46 -28.12
C ALA A 18 -20.91 -20.94 -28.01
N PHE A 19 -21.95 -20.33 -28.60
CA PHE A 19 -22.23 -18.90 -28.48
C PHE A 19 -22.53 -18.49 -27.04
N ASN A 20 -23.36 -19.26 -26.32
CA ASN A 20 -23.66 -19.00 -24.91
C ASN A 20 -22.40 -19.11 -24.03
N ILE A 21 -21.51 -20.07 -24.29
CA ILE A 21 -20.22 -20.19 -23.59
C ILE A 21 -19.33 -18.98 -23.88
N LYS A 22 -19.33 -18.46 -25.11
CA LYS A 22 -18.61 -17.22 -25.46
C LYS A 22 -19.16 -16.03 -24.70
N GLY A 23 -20.48 -15.93 -24.55
CA GLY A 23 -21.15 -14.93 -23.73
C GLY A 23 -20.70 -14.99 -22.27
N ALA A 24 -20.74 -16.18 -21.68
CA ALA A 24 -20.25 -16.42 -20.31
C ALA A 24 -18.76 -16.06 -20.15
N ALA A 25 -17.91 -16.32 -21.15
CA ALA A 25 -16.51 -15.89 -21.13
C ALA A 25 -16.36 -14.35 -21.11
N GLY A 26 -17.23 -13.64 -21.83
CA GLY A 26 -17.32 -12.19 -21.78
C GLY A 26 -17.68 -11.67 -20.38
N GLU A 27 -18.66 -12.29 -19.73
CA GLU A 27 -19.04 -11.99 -18.34
C GLU A 27 -17.89 -12.25 -17.36
N ILE A 28 -17.19 -13.39 -17.48
CA ILE A 28 -16.00 -13.72 -16.68
C ILE A 28 -14.92 -12.65 -16.83
N ASN A 29 -14.66 -12.18 -18.05
CA ASN A 29 -13.69 -11.10 -18.29
C ASN A 29 -14.12 -9.78 -17.65
N MET A 30 -15.41 -9.43 -17.69
CA MET A 30 -15.93 -8.23 -17.01
C MET A 30 -15.80 -8.34 -15.49
N ILE A 31 -16.10 -9.50 -14.91
CA ILE A 31 -15.91 -9.78 -13.49
C ILE A 31 -14.43 -9.60 -13.11
N ALA A 32 -13.51 -10.14 -13.92
CA ALA A 32 -12.07 -9.99 -13.68
C ALA A 32 -11.62 -8.53 -13.67
N ILE A 33 -12.12 -7.72 -14.61
CA ILE A 33 -11.81 -6.27 -14.68
C ILE A 33 -12.35 -5.56 -13.43
N ASN A 34 -13.60 -5.81 -13.07
CA ASN A 34 -14.21 -5.20 -11.88
C ASN A 34 -13.45 -5.59 -10.60
N ALA A 35 -13.10 -6.87 -10.46
CA ALA A 35 -12.30 -7.36 -9.34
C ALA A 35 -10.92 -6.70 -9.29
N ALA A 36 -10.25 -6.47 -10.43
CA ALA A 36 -8.98 -5.76 -10.47
C ALA A 36 -9.10 -4.29 -10.05
N ILE A 37 -10.17 -3.60 -10.47
CA ILE A 37 -10.46 -2.21 -10.08
C ILE A 37 -10.71 -2.14 -8.57
N GLU A 38 -11.57 -3.01 -8.05
CA GLU A 38 -11.92 -3.04 -6.63
C GLU A 38 -10.72 -3.41 -5.75
N SER A 39 -9.88 -4.36 -6.20
CA SER A 39 -8.60 -4.68 -5.56
C SER A 39 -7.70 -3.44 -5.46
N THR A 40 -7.58 -2.68 -6.53
CA THR A 40 -6.76 -1.45 -6.57
C THR A 40 -7.32 -0.40 -5.61
N HIS A 41 -8.64 -0.22 -5.61
CA HIS A 41 -9.32 0.73 -4.74
C HIS A 41 -9.20 0.34 -3.26
N ALA A 42 -9.41 -0.93 -2.92
CA ALA A 42 -9.24 -1.45 -1.57
C ALA A 42 -7.79 -1.28 -1.08
N ALA A 43 -6.79 -1.59 -1.92
CA ALA A 43 -5.38 -1.40 -1.59
C ALA A 43 -5.05 0.08 -1.32
N ALA A 44 -5.58 1.00 -2.13
CA ALA A 44 -5.41 2.45 -1.91
C ALA A 44 -6.09 2.92 -0.61
N GLY A 45 -7.30 2.42 -0.33
CA GLY A 45 -8.03 2.70 0.90
C GLY A 45 -7.28 2.24 2.15
N ILE A 46 -6.73 1.01 2.12
CA ILE A 46 -5.92 0.46 3.21
C ILE A 46 -4.66 1.31 3.43
N ARG A 47 -3.96 1.70 2.35
CA ARG A 47 -2.78 2.56 2.46
C ARG A 47 -3.12 3.90 3.09
N SER A 48 -4.22 4.53 2.67
CA SER A 48 -4.69 5.81 3.24
C SER A 48 -5.08 5.69 4.71
N MET A 49 -5.79 4.62 5.08
CA MET A 49 -6.16 4.36 6.47
C MET A 49 -4.93 4.12 7.34
N MET A 50 -3.97 3.33 6.86
CA MET A 50 -2.70 3.06 7.55
C MET A 50 -1.91 4.35 7.77
N GLU A 51 -1.80 5.22 6.76
CA GLU A 51 -1.13 6.53 6.89
C GLU A 51 -1.76 7.35 8.02
N LYS A 52 -3.09 7.40 8.10
CA LYS A 52 -3.83 8.12 9.17
C LYS A 52 -3.66 7.49 10.55
N VAL A 53 -3.67 6.17 10.64
CA VAL A 53 -3.45 5.46 11.91
C VAL A 53 -2.03 5.71 12.42
N LEU A 54 -1.03 5.63 11.52
CA LEU A 54 0.36 5.95 11.84
C LEU A 54 0.52 7.41 12.23
N ASP A 55 -0.13 8.35 11.53
CA ASP A 55 -0.12 9.78 11.90
C ASP A 55 -0.58 9.98 13.34
N GLY A 56 -1.74 9.41 13.69
CA GLY A 56 -2.30 9.50 15.03
C GLY A 56 -1.40 8.86 16.08
N MET A 57 -1.03 7.59 15.88
CA MET A 57 -0.19 6.83 16.80
C MET A 57 1.15 7.53 17.05
N MET A 58 1.83 7.94 15.97
CA MET A 58 3.14 8.59 16.08
C MET A 58 3.02 9.96 16.76
N THR A 59 1.99 10.74 16.44
CA THR A 59 1.72 12.01 17.13
C THR A 59 1.49 11.79 18.62
N THR A 60 0.75 10.75 19.01
CA THR A 60 0.53 10.39 20.41
C THR A 60 1.85 10.06 21.10
N VAL A 61 2.73 9.27 20.48
CA VAL A 61 4.03 8.96 21.10
C VAL A 61 4.91 10.20 21.23
N CYS A 62 4.97 11.06 20.20
CA CYS A 62 5.68 12.34 20.31
C CYS A 62 5.14 13.19 21.48
N ARG A 63 3.82 13.30 21.64
CA ARG A 63 3.20 14.02 22.77
C ARG A 63 3.47 13.37 24.13
N MET A 64 3.59 12.05 24.19
CA MET A 64 4.01 11.36 25.41
C MET A 64 5.46 11.72 25.77
N ILE A 65 6.36 11.76 24.78
CA ILE A 65 7.75 12.18 25.00
C ILE A 65 7.80 13.63 25.52
N THR A 66 7.04 14.57 24.93
CA THR A 66 7.01 15.96 25.40
C THR A 66 6.50 16.06 26.84
N LEU A 67 5.44 15.31 27.20
CA LEU A 67 4.94 15.26 28.57
C LEU A 67 5.98 14.71 29.58
N LEU A 68 6.76 13.71 29.16
CA LEU A 68 7.82 13.15 30.00
C LEU A 68 8.99 14.14 30.16
N LEU A 69 9.30 14.94 29.13
CA LEU A 69 10.28 16.02 29.18
C LEU A 69 9.85 17.12 30.16
N ASP A 70 8.58 17.58 30.08
CA ASP A 70 8.01 18.56 31.03
C ASP A 70 8.18 18.13 32.49
N SER A 71 8.01 16.83 32.75
CA SER A 71 8.13 16.26 34.10
C SER A 71 9.57 16.08 34.59
N SER A 72 10.58 16.44 33.78
CA SER A 72 12.01 16.16 34.02
C SER A 72 12.33 14.68 34.30
N SER A 73 11.42 13.77 33.96
CA SER A 73 11.55 12.33 34.21
C SER A 73 12.08 11.58 32.99
N PHE A 74 12.29 12.28 31.86
CA PHE A 74 12.84 11.72 30.64
C PHE A 74 14.33 12.08 30.51
N SER A 75 15.16 11.07 30.32
CA SER A 75 16.60 11.27 30.14
C SER A 75 16.93 11.37 28.65
N LEU A 76 17.73 12.38 28.29
CA LEU A 76 18.24 12.56 26.93
C LEU A 76 19.49 11.70 26.64
N ASP A 77 19.84 10.77 27.53
CA ASP A 77 20.95 9.85 27.31
C ASP A 77 20.63 8.85 26.19
N GLN A 78 21.59 8.65 25.28
CA GLN A 78 21.40 7.82 24.09
C GLN A 78 21.01 6.37 24.43
N THR A 79 21.60 5.77 25.47
CA THR A 79 21.31 4.38 25.85
C THR A 79 19.88 4.24 26.38
N LYS A 80 19.43 5.23 27.15
CA LYS A 80 18.05 5.24 27.67
C LYS A 80 17.02 5.50 26.58
N LEU A 81 17.33 6.40 25.65
CA LEU A 81 16.46 6.67 24.49
C LEU A 81 16.39 5.47 23.56
N ASP A 82 17.47 4.72 23.38
CA ASP A 82 17.48 3.48 22.60
C ASP A 82 16.66 2.37 23.27
N GLY A 83 16.78 2.20 24.59
CA GLY A 83 15.93 1.30 25.36
C GLY A 83 14.46 1.68 25.31
N PHE A 84 14.14 2.97 25.39
CA PHE A 84 12.79 3.49 25.23
C PHE A 84 12.26 3.20 23.82
N ALA A 85 12.99 3.59 22.77
CA ALA A 85 12.63 3.38 21.37
C ALA A 85 12.33 1.90 21.09
N SER A 86 13.20 1.01 21.56
CA SER A 86 12.99 -0.44 21.44
C SER A 86 11.74 -0.93 22.16
N SER A 87 11.44 -0.39 23.35
CA SER A 87 10.28 -0.79 24.18
C SER A 87 8.94 -0.33 23.59
N VAL A 88 8.90 0.87 23.00
CA VAL A 88 7.70 1.41 22.35
C VAL A 88 7.62 1.04 20.87
N GLY A 89 8.64 0.34 20.36
CA GLY A 89 8.77 -0.06 18.97
C GLY A 89 8.80 1.14 18.04
N ILE A 90 9.77 2.04 18.21
CA ILE A 90 10.09 3.18 17.33
C ILE A 90 11.51 3.00 16.81
N ASP A 91 11.75 3.36 15.54
CA ASP A 91 13.05 3.18 14.91
C ASP A 91 14.01 4.33 15.20
N GLU A 92 13.54 5.57 15.16
CA GLU A 92 14.36 6.77 15.35
C GLU A 92 13.64 7.81 16.20
N ILE A 93 14.39 8.47 17.09
CA ILE A 93 13.92 9.58 17.93
C ILE A 93 14.88 10.75 17.74
N TYR A 94 14.33 11.95 17.56
CA TYR A 94 15.07 13.21 17.49
C TYR A 94 14.41 14.21 18.44
N ILE A 95 15.20 14.72 19.39
CA ILE A 95 14.79 15.76 20.34
C ILE A 95 15.77 16.92 20.15
N THR A 96 15.27 18.12 19.87
CA THR A 96 16.11 19.29 19.58
C THR A 96 15.97 20.40 20.59
N ASP A 97 17.00 21.24 20.67
CA ASP A 97 16.95 22.56 21.31
C ASP A 97 16.23 23.61 20.44
N ALA A 98 16.27 24.87 20.91
CA ALA A 98 15.64 26.03 20.29
C ALA A 98 16.27 26.42 18.94
N GLU A 99 17.51 26.01 18.69
CA GLU A 99 18.21 26.25 17.43
C GLU A 99 17.89 25.15 16.39
N GLY A 100 17.22 24.08 16.83
CA GLY A 100 16.89 22.91 16.03
C GLY A 100 18.05 21.92 15.94
N VAL A 101 19.00 21.96 16.88
CA VAL A 101 20.10 21.01 17.01
C VAL A 101 19.64 19.84 17.87
N THR A 102 19.91 18.63 17.42
CA THR A 102 19.51 17.40 18.13
C THR A 102 20.35 17.23 19.39
N VAL A 103 19.69 17.30 20.54
CA VAL A 103 20.27 17.14 21.89
C VAL A 103 19.91 15.80 22.53
N GLY A 104 18.94 15.07 21.96
CA GLY A 104 18.58 13.72 22.38
C GLY A 104 18.17 12.85 21.19
N SER A 105 18.72 11.65 21.12
CA SER A 105 18.36 10.64 20.13
C SER A 105 18.75 9.23 20.60
N ASN A 106 18.08 8.20 20.08
CA ASN A 106 18.57 6.82 20.18
C ASN A 106 19.76 6.56 19.23
N LEU A 107 19.97 7.41 18.22
CA LEU A 107 21.08 7.32 17.27
C LEU A 107 22.25 8.22 17.69
N ALA A 108 23.40 7.62 17.96
CA ALA A 108 24.61 8.38 18.32
C ALA A 108 25.00 9.41 17.24
N ALA A 109 24.84 9.06 15.96
CA ALA A 109 25.17 9.93 14.83
C ALA A 109 24.23 11.14 14.67
N ALA A 110 23.07 11.14 15.34
CA ALA A 110 22.13 12.24 15.27
C ALA A 110 22.48 13.40 16.22
N TYR A 111 23.26 13.17 17.27
CA TYR A 111 23.62 14.22 18.23
C TYR A 111 24.41 15.34 17.53
N GLY A 112 24.00 16.59 17.77
CA GLY A 112 24.58 17.76 17.11
C GLY A 112 24.13 17.97 15.66
N TRP A 113 23.33 17.07 15.07
CA TRP A 113 22.72 17.30 13.77
C TRP A 113 21.63 18.36 13.90
N ARG A 114 21.67 19.35 13.00
CA ARG A 114 20.73 20.47 12.98
C ARG A 114 19.73 20.31 11.86
N PHE A 115 18.45 20.50 12.19
CA PHE A 115 17.39 20.54 11.19
C PHE A 115 17.70 21.63 10.15
N PRO A 116 17.66 21.31 8.84
CA PRO A 116 18.12 22.22 7.80
C PRO A 116 17.22 23.43 7.63
N ASP A 117 17.84 24.58 7.36
CA ASP A 117 17.16 25.85 7.05
C ASP A 117 16.81 25.97 5.54
N ASP A 118 17.26 25.02 4.71
CA ASP A 118 17.00 24.99 3.27
C ASP A 118 15.56 24.51 2.99
N PRO A 119 14.69 25.32 2.36
CA PRO A 119 13.32 24.94 2.00
C PRO A 119 13.21 23.69 1.11
N LYS A 120 14.30 23.30 0.44
CA LYS A 120 14.34 22.10 -0.40
C LYS A 120 14.57 20.81 0.40
N ALA A 121 15.07 20.90 1.62
CA ALA A 121 15.36 19.75 2.44
C ALA A 121 14.08 19.13 3.01
N GLN A 122 13.97 17.80 3.00
CA GLN A 122 12.79 17.11 3.54
C GLN A 122 12.47 17.51 5.00
N ALA A 123 13.50 17.73 5.82
CA ALA A 123 13.34 18.04 7.23
C ALA A 123 12.97 19.51 7.53
N PHE A 124 13.04 20.41 6.54
CA PHE A 124 12.75 21.84 6.72
C PHE A 124 11.37 22.12 7.31
N VAL A 125 10.36 21.34 6.90
CA VAL A 125 8.97 21.53 7.35
C VAL A 125 8.77 21.35 8.85
N PHE A 126 9.70 20.69 9.55
CA PHE A 126 9.65 20.52 11.01
C PHE A 126 10.19 21.73 11.75
N ARG A 127 11.00 22.60 11.14
CA ARG A 127 11.55 23.80 11.82
C ARG A 127 10.46 24.74 12.34
N LYS A 128 9.32 24.81 11.65
CA LYS A 128 8.16 25.60 12.12
C LYS A 128 7.60 25.15 13.48
N LEU A 129 7.96 23.95 13.96
CA LEU A 129 7.58 23.44 15.27
C LEU A 129 8.34 24.12 16.40
N ILE A 130 9.56 24.62 16.15
CA ILE A 130 10.37 25.31 17.16
C ILE A 130 9.64 26.55 17.70
N GLU A 131 8.97 27.29 16.81
CA GLU A 131 8.25 28.53 17.14
C GLU A 131 6.78 28.29 17.52
N SER A 132 6.31 27.04 17.50
CA SER A 132 4.92 26.68 17.76
C SER A 132 4.73 26.14 19.17
N LYS A 133 3.58 26.44 19.79
CA LYS A 133 3.25 25.98 21.16
C LYS A 133 2.52 24.64 21.22
N ASP A 134 1.95 24.17 20.12
CA ASP A 134 1.26 22.87 20.00
C ASP A 134 1.28 22.37 18.56
N GLY A 135 2.36 22.67 17.84
CA GLY A 135 2.50 22.33 16.43
C GLY A 135 2.61 20.83 16.25
N VAL A 136 1.99 20.33 15.19
CA VAL A 136 2.13 18.95 14.71
C VAL A 136 2.47 18.97 13.22
N VAL A 137 3.43 18.17 12.82
CA VAL A 137 3.79 17.94 11.41
C VAL A 137 3.86 16.44 11.18
N THR A 138 3.04 15.96 10.25
CA THR A 138 3.12 14.60 9.74
C THR A 138 3.65 14.63 8.31
N GLN A 139 4.51 13.67 7.98
CA GLN A 139 4.96 13.44 6.61
C GLN A 139 4.42 12.12 6.09
N PRO A 140 4.00 12.05 4.81
CA PRO A 140 3.69 10.78 4.17
C PRO A 140 4.96 9.91 4.08
N ILE A 141 4.78 8.60 3.94
CA ILE A 141 5.92 7.69 3.72
C ILE A 141 6.67 8.12 2.46
N LYS A 142 7.96 8.46 2.61
CA LYS A 142 8.84 8.93 1.52
C LYS A 142 10.25 8.39 1.67
N SER A 143 10.94 8.28 0.55
CA SER A 143 12.37 8.00 0.52
C SER A 143 13.12 9.13 1.21
N ARG A 144 13.95 8.81 2.19
CA ARG A 144 14.77 9.77 2.93
C ARG A 144 15.94 10.22 2.07
N ASP A 145 16.21 11.53 2.08
CA ASP A 145 17.28 12.16 1.29
C ASP A 145 18.69 11.62 1.62
N LEU A 146 18.90 11.13 2.85
CA LEU A 146 20.21 10.70 3.35
C LEU A 146 20.67 9.36 2.75
N ASP A 147 19.78 8.39 2.64
CA ASP A 147 20.13 6.98 2.37
C ASP A 147 19.12 6.24 1.48
N SER A 148 18.13 6.95 0.94
CA SER A 148 17.06 6.40 0.10
C SER A 148 16.19 5.32 0.76
N GLN A 149 16.26 5.18 2.09
CA GLN A 149 15.33 4.32 2.82
C GLN A 149 13.96 4.98 2.90
N MET A 150 12.90 4.18 2.74
CA MET A 150 11.54 4.69 2.88
C MET A 150 11.24 4.89 4.37
N PHE A 151 10.85 6.10 4.76
CA PHE A 151 10.57 6.48 6.14
C PHE A 151 9.25 7.24 6.26
N LYS A 152 8.61 7.09 7.42
CA LYS A 152 7.57 8.01 7.89
C LYS A 152 8.12 8.80 9.06
N PHE A 153 7.95 10.11 9.04
CA PHE A 153 8.32 10.99 10.15
C PHE A 153 7.12 11.78 10.64
N VAL A 154 7.01 11.89 11.96
CA VAL A 154 6.04 12.75 12.63
C VAL A 154 6.77 13.52 13.71
N GLY A 155 6.51 14.82 13.78
CA GLY A 155 7.11 15.71 14.75
C GLY A 155 6.07 16.60 15.41
N VAL A 156 6.32 16.93 16.68
CA VAL A 156 5.54 17.88 17.46
C VAL A 156 6.47 18.93 18.07
N SER A 157 5.89 20.05 18.48
CA SER A 157 6.62 21.07 19.25
C SER A 157 6.92 20.54 20.64
N ARG A 158 8.12 20.81 21.15
CA ARG A 158 8.42 20.63 22.57
C ARG A 158 7.57 21.58 23.41
N THR A 159 7.22 21.15 24.61
CA THR A 159 6.37 21.88 25.56
C THR A 159 7.14 22.46 26.73
N ASP A 160 8.29 21.88 27.06
CA ASP A 160 9.18 22.29 28.15
C ASP A 160 10.04 23.49 27.76
N GLU A 161 10.53 23.50 26.52
CA GLU A 161 11.31 24.58 25.91
C GLU A 161 11.11 24.61 24.39
N PRO A 162 11.48 25.68 23.67
CA PRO A 162 11.41 25.70 22.21
C PRO A 162 12.26 24.58 21.61
N GLY A 163 11.69 23.83 20.69
CA GLY A 163 12.36 22.71 20.03
C GLY A 163 11.38 21.71 19.44
N ILE A 164 11.92 20.58 18.98
CA ILE A 164 11.19 19.57 18.21
C ILE A 164 11.32 18.23 18.93
N VAL A 165 10.22 17.47 19.02
CA VAL A 165 10.26 16.02 19.21
C VAL A 165 9.76 15.36 17.93
N GLN A 166 10.62 14.59 17.28
CA GLN A 166 10.30 13.84 16.08
C GLN A 166 10.61 12.37 16.29
N ILE A 167 9.76 11.52 15.72
CA ILE A 167 10.00 10.08 15.65
C ILE A 167 9.89 9.59 14.19
N GLY A 168 10.64 8.54 13.89
CA GLY A 168 10.73 7.92 12.58
C GLY A 168 10.39 6.43 12.62
N TYR A 169 9.69 5.99 11.57
CA TYR A 169 9.49 4.58 11.23
C TYR A 169 10.11 4.24 9.88
N ARG A 170 10.90 3.18 9.84
CA ARG A 170 11.33 2.55 8.59
C ARG A 170 10.15 1.88 7.93
N ALA A 171 10.05 2.01 6.61
CA ALA A 171 9.02 1.36 5.85
C ALA A 171 9.12 -0.16 5.93
N GLU A 172 10.28 -0.75 6.20
CA GLU A 172 10.39 -2.20 6.45
C GLU A 172 9.60 -2.63 7.70
N THR A 173 9.67 -1.83 8.77
CA THR A 173 8.86 -1.99 9.98
C THR A 173 7.36 -1.87 9.66
N ILE A 174 6.99 -0.97 8.75
CA ILE A 174 5.61 -0.76 8.28
C ILE A 174 5.18 -1.89 7.31
N ASN A 175 6.07 -2.38 6.44
CA ASN A 175 5.82 -3.34 5.37
C ASN A 175 5.50 -4.73 5.91
N LYS A 176 5.97 -5.06 7.12
CA LYS A 176 5.53 -6.27 7.83
C LYS A 176 4.01 -6.35 7.98
N TYR A 177 3.29 -5.22 7.88
CA TYR A 177 1.84 -5.13 7.90
C TYR A 177 1.18 -4.94 6.50
N GLN A 178 1.95 -4.78 5.42
CA GLN A 178 1.44 -4.37 4.10
C GLN A 178 1.06 -5.49 3.13
N VAL A 179 1.66 -6.69 3.24
CA VAL A 179 1.86 -7.54 2.05
C VAL A 179 0.62 -8.34 1.62
N GLU A 180 -0.36 -8.62 2.48
CA GLU A 180 -1.33 -9.67 2.11
C GLU A 180 -2.58 -9.17 1.37
N ILE A 181 -3.12 -7.99 1.65
CA ILE A 181 -4.51 -7.72 1.23
C ILE A 181 -4.60 -7.30 -0.25
N GLY A 182 -3.77 -6.37 -0.71
CA GLY A 182 -3.81 -5.90 -2.11
C GLY A 182 -3.30 -6.93 -3.13
N ALA A 183 -2.37 -7.79 -2.72
CA ALA A 183 -1.78 -8.81 -3.60
C ALA A 183 -2.76 -9.96 -3.86
N VAL A 184 -3.51 -10.40 -2.85
CA VAL A 184 -4.43 -11.54 -2.95
C VAL A 184 -5.55 -11.29 -3.96
N PHE A 185 -6.18 -10.12 -3.93
CA PHE A 185 -7.26 -9.80 -4.87
C PHE A 185 -6.76 -9.56 -6.30
N GLY A 186 -5.55 -9.00 -6.47
CA GLY A 186 -4.92 -8.84 -7.78
C GLY A 186 -4.60 -10.18 -8.44
N ILE A 187 -4.11 -11.15 -7.66
CA ILE A 187 -3.85 -12.53 -8.12
C ILE A 187 -5.17 -13.18 -8.56
N LEU A 188 -6.24 -13.08 -7.76
CA LEU A 188 -7.54 -13.64 -8.11
C LEU A 188 -8.10 -13.04 -9.41
N ALA A 189 -8.02 -11.70 -9.57
CA ALA A 189 -8.47 -11.03 -10.78
C ALA A 189 -7.68 -11.50 -12.03
N SER A 190 -6.37 -11.72 -11.88
CA SER A 190 -5.52 -12.27 -12.95
C SER A 190 -5.95 -13.69 -13.32
N GLU A 191 -6.23 -14.54 -12.34
CA GLU A 191 -6.65 -15.92 -12.57
C GLU A 191 -8.03 -16.01 -13.24
N ILE A 192 -8.99 -15.18 -12.82
CA ILE A 192 -10.31 -15.09 -13.46
C ILE A 192 -10.18 -14.62 -14.92
N LYS A 193 -9.31 -13.63 -15.19
CA LYS A 193 -9.02 -13.18 -16.55
C LYS A 193 -8.43 -14.29 -17.41
N ASN A 194 -7.48 -15.05 -16.87
CA ASN A 194 -6.89 -16.20 -17.56
C ASN A 194 -7.94 -17.27 -17.87
N LEU A 195 -8.83 -17.56 -16.92
CA LEU A 195 -9.96 -18.46 -17.11
C LEU A 195 -10.88 -17.97 -18.23
N GLY A 196 -11.28 -16.68 -18.23
CA GLY A 196 -12.10 -16.09 -19.28
C GLY A 196 -11.46 -16.19 -20.67
N GLY A 197 -10.14 -15.99 -20.77
CA GLY A 197 -9.38 -16.21 -22.00
C GLY A 197 -9.39 -17.67 -22.45
N ARG A 198 -9.19 -18.63 -21.54
CA ARG A 198 -9.26 -20.07 -21.85
C ARG A 198 -10.64 -20.49 -22.34
N VAL A 199 -11.70 -20.02 -21.70
CA VAL A 199 -13.09 -20.32 -22.10
C VAL A 199 -13.40 -19.70 -23.47
N THR A 200 -12.93 -18.47 -23.73
CA THR A 200 -13.08 -17.81 -25.03
C THR A 200 -12.42 -18.63 -26.14
N ASN A 201 -11.18 -19.08 -25.91
CA ASN A 201 -10.44 -19.88 -26.89
C ASN A 201 -11.10 -21.25 -27.12
N ALA A 202 -11.57 -21.91 -26.06
CA ALA A 202 -12.27 -23.20 -26.17
C ALA A 202 -13.60 -23.06 -26.92
N SER A 203 -14.40 -22.03 -26.62
CA SER A 203 -15.66 -21.75 -27.33
C SER A 203 -15.41 -21.47 -28.81
N LYS A 204 -14.37 -20.71 -29.15
CA LYS A 204 -13.99 -20.45 -30.54
C LYS A 204 -13.61 -21.74 -31.27
N ALA A 205 -12.77 -22.59 -30.66
CA ALA A 205 -12.40 -23.88 -31.23
C ALA A 205 -13.61 -24.80 -31.45
N MET A 206 -14.56 -24.83 -30.51
CA MET A 206 -15.82 -25.57 -30.68
C MET A 206 -16.65 -25.04 -31.85
N GLN A 207 -16.74 -23.72 -31.99
CA GLN A 207 -17.49 -23.08 -33.07
C GLN A 207 -16.86 -23.37 -34.43
N ASP A 208 -15.54 -23.29 -34.54
CA ASP A 208 -14.79 -23.61 -35.76
C ASP A 208 -14.99 -25.08 -36.16
N MET A 209 -14.88 -26.01 -35.22
CA MET A 209 -15.11 -27.44 -35.45
C MET A 209 -16.56 -27.76 -35.84
N THR A 210 -17.53 -27.09 -35.20
CA THR A 210 -18.96 -27.24 -35.54
C THR A 210 -19.23 -26.77 -36.97
N ASN A 211 -18.62 -25.64 -37.38
CA ASN A 211 -18.75 -25.13 -38.75
C ASN A 211 -18.08 -26.06 -39.79
N GLU A 212 -16.95 -26.70 -39.45
CA GLU A 212 -16.33 -27.72 -40.30
C GLU A 212 -17.22 -28.97 -40.47
N LEU A 213 -17.78 -29.48 -39.37
CA LEU A 213 -18.73 -30.60 -39.41
C LEU A 213 -19.95 -30.27 -40.27
N GLU A 214 -20.51 -29.07 -40.14
CA GLU A 214 -21.64 -28.60 -40.93
C GLU A 214 -21.32 -28.61 -42.44
N LYS A 215 -20.11 -28.19 -42.82
CA LYS A 215 -19.64 -28.22 -44.21
C LYS A 215 -19.50 -29.66 -44.73
N GLU A 216 -18.88 -30.55 -43.96
CA GLU A 216 -18.71 -31.96 -44.34
C GLU A 216 -20.06 -32.68 -44.56
N ILE A 217 -21.04 -32.42 -43.69
CA ILE A 217 -22.40 -33.00 -43.82
C ILE A 217 -23.13 -32.42 -45.05
N LYS A 218 -22.90 -31.15 -45.39
CA LYS A 218 -23.46 -30.53 -46.60
C LYS A 218 -22.80 -31.05 -47.88
N ASN A 219 -21.49 -31.34 -47.87
CA ASN A 219 -20.72 -31.81 -49.02
C ASN A 219 -20.88 -33.31 -49.34
N LYS A 220 -21.32 -34.14 -48.38
CA LYS A 220 -21.60 -35.58 -48.58
C LYS A 220 -23.01 -35.89 -49.10
N SER A 221 -23.74 -34.89 -49.61
CA SER A 221 -24.99 -35.03 -50.37
C SER A 221 -24.77 -34.72 -51.82
#